data_AF-U9SLV9-F1
#
_entry.id   AF-U9SLV9-F1
#
_cell.length_a   1.000
_cell.length_b   1.000
_cell.length_c   1.000
_cell.angle_alpha   90.00
_cell.angle_beta   90.00
_cell.angle_gamma   90.00
#
_symmetry.space_group_name_H-M   'P 1'
#
loop_
_entity.id
_entity.type
_entity.pdbx_description
1 polymer ?
#
loop_
_entity_poly.entity_id
_entity_poly.type
_entity_poly.pdbx_seq_one_letter_code
_entity_poly.pdbx_strand_id
1 'polypeptide(L)'
;MSKGHFTPGKLVAIGNLVPELHYGPFSRDWWYYSDSQIQDSNTYAIPIRLGFQVALKLNQKHFIIRIVRNLENPNTPGFICEGEGINSGVCFSSSAAINTIYGRVFGNKNKTKYPGATMLGFHDSYMIQQMLND
;
A
#
# COMPACT_ATOMS: atom_id res chain seq x y z
N MET A 1 24.69 6.30 -6.66
CA MET A 1 23.54 6.57 -5.78
C MET A 1 23.15 5.26 -5.12
N SER A 2 23.31 5.10 -3.81
CA SER A 2 22.84 3.90 -3.13
C SER A 2 21.34 3.82 -3.34
N LYS A 3 20.86 2.77 -4.01
CA LYS A 3 19.44 2.43 -4.03
C LYS A 3 19.09 2.16 -2.57
N GLY A 4 18.43 3.10 -1.91
CA GLY A 4 17.93 2.87 -0.56
C GLY A 4 17.03 1.64 -0.63
N HIS A 5 17.48 0.53 -0.05
CA HIS A 5 16.66 -0.68 0.03
C HIS A 5 15.54 -0.38 1.03
N PHE A 6 14.39 0.04 0.52
CA PHE A 6 13.18 0.12 1.32
C PHE A 6 12.71 -1.31 1.58
N THR A 7 12.61 -1.67 2.86
CA THR A 7 12.03 -2.95 3.26
C THR A 7 10.51 -2.82 3.26
N PRO A 8 9.76 -3.77 2.67
CA PRO A 8 8.32 -3.81 2.81
C PRO A 8 7.94 -3.88 4.29
N GLY A 9 6.76 -3.36 4.63
CA GLY A 9 6.25 -3.50 5.98
C GLY A 9 5.82 -4.93 6.29
N LYS A 10 5.42 -5.17 7.54
CA LYS A 10 4.93 -6.46 8.01
C LYS A 10 3.41 -6.55 7.85
N LEU A 11 2.91 -7.66 7.31
CA LEU A 11 1.47 -7.89 7.15
C LEU A 11 0.79 -7.86 8.52
N VAL A 12 -0.32 -7.12 8.60
CA VAL A 12 -1.18 -7.06 9.79
C VAL A 12 -2.53 -7.70 9.50
N ALA A 13 -3.14 -7.37 8.36
CA ALA A 13 -4.40 -7.93 7.91
C ALA A 13 -4.40 -8.06 6.39
N ILE A 14 -4.93 -9.17 5.87
CA ILE A 14 -4.97 -9.42 4.42
C ILE A 14 -6.09 -8.66 3.70
N GLY A 15 -7.11 -8.22 4.44
CA GLY A 15 -8.28 -7.57 3.85
C GLY A 15 -9.17 -8.55 3.06
N ASN A 16 -10.11 -8.00 2.30
CA ASN A 16 -11.13 -8.76 1.61
C ASN A 16 -11.13 -8.49 0.11
N LEU A 17 -11.35 -9.54 -0.68
CA LEU A 17 -11.85 -9.43 -2.04
C LEU A 17 -13.35 -9.13 -1.97
N VAL A 18 -13.70 -7.90 -2.31
CA VAL A 18 -15.11 -7.48 -2.43
C VAL A 18 -15.52 -7.65 -3.89
N PRO A 19 -16.52 -8.49 -4.22
CA PRO A 19 -16.86 -8.79 -5.61
C PRO A 19 -17.16 -7.56 -6.47
N GLU A 20 -17.91 -6.61 -5.92
CA GLU A 20 -18.26 -5.35 -6.59
C GLU A 20 -17.04 -4.52 -7.00
N LEU A 21 -15.98 -4.58 -6.19
CA LEU A 21 -14.76 -3.80 -6.39
C LEU A 21 -13.77 -4.53 -7.30
N HIS A 22 -13.61 -5.85 -7.14
CA HIS A 22 -12.55 -6.60 -7.81
C HIS A 22 -12.99 -7.24 -9.13
N TYR A 23 -14.29 -7.47 -9.31
CA TYR A 23 -14.87 -8.07 -10.53
C TYR A 23 -15.97 -7.20 -11.18
N GLY A 24 -16.23 -6.01 -10.64
CA GLY A 24 -17.20 -5.06 -11.19
C GLY A 24 -16.66 -4.19 -12.33
N PRO A 25 -17.46 -3.20 -12.80
CA PRO A 25 -17.10 -2.32 -13.92
C PRO A 25 -15.81 -1.51 -13.72
N PHE A 26 -15.42 -1.28 -12.47
CA PHE A 26 -14.23 -0.51 -12.09
C PHE A 26 -13.10 -1.41 -11.56
N SER A 27 -13.14 -2.71 -11.86
CA SER A 27 -12.16 -3.70 -11.37
C SER A 27 -10.72 -3.28 -11.61
N ARG A 28 -10.41 -2.71 -12.78
CA ARG A 28 -9.05 -2.25 -13.14
C ARG A 28 -8.38 -1.38 -12.07
N ASP A 29 -9.14 -0.55 -11.36
CA ASP A 29 -8.59 0.35 -10.33
C ASP A 29 -8.30 -0.38 -8.98
N TRP A 30 -8.77 -1.62 -8.83
CA TRP A 30 -8.58 -2.51 -7.67
C TRP A 30 -7.55 -3.61 -7.89
N TRP A 31 -6.77 -3.55 -8.98
CA TRP A 31 -5.67 -4.46 -9.25
C TRP A 31 -4.37 -3.68 -9.48
N TYR A 32 -3.30 -4.11 -8.82
CA TYR A 32 -1.96 -3.61 -9.03
C TYR A 32 -1.21 -4.53 -10.00
N TYR A 33 -0.67 -3.96 -11.06
CA TYR A 33 0.11 -4.68 -12.06
C TYR A 33 1.59 -4.35 -11.84
N SER A 34 2.34 -5.33 -11.32
CA SER A 34 3.78 -5.15 -11.06
C SER A 34 4.58 -5.44 -12.33
N ASP A 35 5.50 -4.54 -12.67
CA ASP A 35 6.51 -4.76 -13.72
C ASP A 35 7.63 -5.73 -13.28
N SER A 36 7.57 -6.24 -12.04
CA SER A 36 8.58 -7.15 -11.51
C SER A 36 8.59 -8.44 -12.33
N GLN A 37 9.64 -8.63 -13.14
CA GLN A 37 9.99 -9.89 -13.78
C GLN A 37 10.37 -10.92 -12.70
N ILE A 38 9.38 -11.43 -11.98
CA ILE A 38 9.53 -12.71 -11.28
C ILE A 38 9.66 -13.74 -12.41
N GLN A 39 10.69 -14.59 -12.35
CA GLN A 39 11.30 -15.34 -13.45
C GLN A 39 10.40 -16.31 -14.26
N ASP A 40 9.08 -16.33 -14.03
CA ASP A 40 8.10 -17.08 -14.82
C ASP A 40 6.98 -16.15 -15.32
N SER A 41 7.28 -15.45 -16.42
CA SER A 41 6.43 -14.90 -17.51
C SER A 41 4.97 -14.45 -17.33
N ASN A 42 4.37 -14.42 -16.15
CA ASN A 42 3.02 -13.90 -15.93
C ASN A 42 3.07 -12.60 -15.14
N THR A 43 2.61 -11.51 -15.75
CA THR A 43 2.25 -10.29 -15.03
C THR A 43 1.14 -10.66 -14.05
N TYR A 44 1.45 -10.73 -12.75
CA TYR A 44 0.44 -11.00 -11.74
C TYR A 44 -0.35 -9.72 -11.48
N ALA A 45 -1.65 -9.76 -11.75
CA ALA A 45 -2.59 -8.79 -11.20
C ALA A 45 -2.71 -9.07 -9.70
N ILE A 46 -2.17 -8.18 -8.87
CA ILE A 46 -2.21 -8.29 -7.41
C ILE A 46 -3.45 -7.56 -6.91
N PRO A 47 -4.36 -8.22 -6.17
CA PRO A 47 -5.58 -7.57 -5.73
C PRO A 47 -5.29 -6.52 -4.65
N ILE A 48 -5.88 -5.34 -4.79
CA ILE A 48 -5.82 -4.26 -3.80
C ILE A 48 -6.94 -4.50 -2.76
N ARG A 49 -6.76 -5.52 -1.91
CA ARG A 49 -7.81 -5.99 -1.00
C ARG A 49 -8.30 -4.91 -0.04
N LEU A 50 -9.61 -4.75 0.10
CA LEU A 50 -10.21 -3.75 1.00
C LEU A 50 -9.96 -4.14 2.46
N GLY A 51 -9.41 -3.22 3.25
CA GLY A 51 -9.03 -3.48 4.64
C GLY A 51 -7.65 -4.14 4.78
N PHE A 52 -6.90 -4.33 3.70
CA PHE A 52 -5.50 -4.75 3.78
C PHE A 52 -4.69 -3.78 4.64
N GLN A 53 -3.85 -4.31 5.53
CA GLN A 53 -3.06 -3.54 6.49
C GLN A 53 -1.62 -4.01 6.58
N VAL A 54 -0.71 -3.04 6.62
CA VAL A 54 0.72 -3.29 6.79
C VAL A 54 1.27 -2.37 7.88
N ALA A 55 2.04 -2.97 8.80
CA ALA A 55 2.82 -2.27 9.80
C ALA A 55 4.15 -1.79 9.17
N LEU A 56 4.39 -0.49 9.23
CA LEU A 56 5.58 0.18 8.71
C LEU A 56 6.47 0.63 9.86
N LYS A 57 7.79 0.54 9.68
CA LYS A 57 8.77 1.16 10.58
C LYS A 57 9.46 2.31 9.85
N LEU A 58 9.08 3.55 10.16
CA LEU A 58 9.61 4.77 9.54
C LEU A 58 10.39 5.56 10.60
N ASN A 59 11.68 5.84 10.37
CA ASN A 59 12.56 6.48 11.35
C ASN A 59 12.40 5.91 12.77
N GLN A 60 12.43 4.58 12.90
CA GLN A 60 12.28 3.83 14.16
C GLN A 60 10.90 3.91 14.84
N LYS A 61 9.95 4.67 14.30
CA LYS A 61 8.56 4.72 14.79
C LYS A 61 7.65 3.80 13.99
N HIS A 62 6.57 3.34 14.62
CA HIS A 62 5.62 2.38 14.04
C HIS A 62 4.40 3.10 13.49
N PHE A 63 3.99 2.68 12.30
CA PHE A 63 2.82 3.18 11.60
C PHE A 63 2.02 2.00 11.05
N ILE A 64 0.73 2.21 10.78
CA ILE A 64 -0.10 1.26 10.05
C ILE A 64 -0.64 1.99 8.82
N ILE A 65 -0.41 1.41 7.64
CA ILE A 65 -1.13 1.79 6.44
C ILE A 65 -2.27 0.80 6.20
N ARG A 66 -3.44 1.33 5.81
CA ARG A 66 -4.64 0.56 5.50
C ARG A 66 -5.25 0.98 4.18
N ILE A 67 -5.74 0.01 3.43
CA ILE A 67 -6.57 0.22 2.24
C ILE A 67 -8.03 0.36 2.67
N VAL A 68 -8.67 1.43 2.23
CA VAL A 68 -10.05 1.82 2.58
C VAL A 68 -10.85 2.16 1.33
N ARG A 69 -12.17 2.29 1.45
CA ARG A 69 -12.98 2.89 0.38
C ARG A 69 -12.66 4.38 0.33
N ASN A 70 -12.45 4.91 -0.88
CA ASN A 70 -12.33 6.33 -1.09
C ASN A 70 -13.73 6.96 -1.14
N LEU A 71 -14.04 7.88 -0.24
CA LEU A 71 -15.36 8.52 -0.18
C LEU A 71 -15.57 9.52 -1.33
N GLU A 72 -14.50 10.13 -1.84
CA GLU A 72 -14.57 11.07 -2.95
C GLU A 72 -14.74 10.35 -4.30
N ASN A 73 -14.16 9.16 -4.42
CA ASN A 73 -14.34 8.28 -5.59
C ASN A 73 -14.42 6.81 -5.17
N PRO A 74 -15.63 6.29 -4.89
CA PRO A 74 -15.85 4.93 -4.39
C PRO A 74 -15.31 3.80 -5.29
N ASN A 75 -15.07 4.11 -6.56
CA ASN A 75 -14.57 3.17 -7.55
C ASN A 75 -13.06 2.96 -7.46
N THR A 76 -12.35 3.81 -6.72
CA THR A 76 -10.89 3.73 -6.54
C THR A 76 -10.52 3.42 -5.10
N PRO A 77 -9.40 2.72 -4.86
CA PRO A 77 -8.91 2.48 -3.52
C PRO A 77 -8.47 3.79 -2.86
N GLY A 78 -8.83 3.94 -1.59
CA GLY A 78 -8.31 4.96 -0.69
C GLY A 78 -7.22 4.37 0.19
N PHE A 79 -6.26 5.20 0.59
CA PHE A 79 -5.16 4.80 1.48
C PHE A 79 -5.09 5.74 2.66
N ILE A 80 -5.04 5.18 3.86
CA ILE A 80 -4.82 5.94 5.10
C ILE A 80 -3.62 5.38 5.82
N CYS A 81 -2.71 6.24 6.26
CA CYS A 81 -1.57 5.88 7.09
C CYS A 81 -1.68 6.57 8.44
N GLU A 82 -1.54 5.81 9.52
CA GLU A 82 -1.83 6.21 10.89
C GLU A 82 -0.65 5.87 11.80
N GLY A 83 -0.33 6.75 12.74
CA GLY A 83 0.74 6.56 13.72
C GLY A 83 1.00 7.84 14.50
N GLU A 84 1.59 7.71 15.69
CA GLU A 84 1.87 8.85 16.58
C GLU A 84 0.62 9.69 16.92
N GLY A 85 -0.56 9.06 17.00
CA GLY A 85 -1.82 9.73 17.35
C GLY A 85 -2.42 10.60 16.23
N ILE A 86 -1.86 10.56 15.02
CA ILE A 86 -2.38 11.28 13.85
C ILE A 86 -2.52 10.35 12.64
N ASN A 87 -3.21 10.81 11.59
CA ASN A 87 -3.34 10.10 10.32
C ASN A 87 -3.03 11.01 9.12
N SER A 88 -2.90 10.43 7.93
CA SER A 88 -2.67 11.15 6.68
C SER A 88 -3.92 11.81 6.08
N GLY A 89 -5.11 11.46 6.56
CA GLY A 89 -6.34 11.52 5.77
C GLY A 89 -6.36 10.42 4.70
N VAL A 90 -7.51 10.26 4.03
CA VAL A 90 -7.61 9.34 2.88
C VAL A 90 -6.89 9.97 1.69
N CYS A 91 -5.96 9.23 1.10
CA CYS A 91 -5.18 9.64 -0.06
C CYS A 91 -5.44 8.69 -1.24
N PHE A 92 -5.25 9.19 -2.47
CA PHE A 92 -5.41 8.41 -3.71
C PHE A 92 -4.28 7.39 -3.98
N SER A 93 -3.18 7.43 -3.21
CA SER A 93 -2.10 6.45 -3.32
C SER A 93 -1.47 6.16 -1.98
N SER A 94 -0.90 4.94 -1.86
CA SER A 94 -0.13 4.53 -0.68
C SER A 94 1.10 5.40 -0.47
N SER A 95 1.80 5.80 -1.55
CA SER A 95 2.91 6.75 -1.46
C SER A 95 2.46 8.08 -0.85
N ALA A 96 1.33 8.64 -1.29
CA ALA A 96 0.82 9.89 -0.73
C ALA A 96 0.46 9.76 0.76
N ALA A 97 -0.19 8.67 1.16
CA ALA A 97 -0.53 8.42 2.56
C ALA A 97 0.72 8.34 3.45
N ILE A 98 1.71 7.53 3.07
CA ILE A 98 2.95 7.33 3.84
C ILE A 98 3.76 8.61 3.93
N ASN A 99 3.94 9.32 2.81
CA ASN A 99 4.76 10.53 2.81
C ASN A 99 4.05 11.70 3.50
N THR A 100 2.71 11.76 3.48
CA THR A 100 1.94 12.74 4.24
C THR A 100 2.12 12.54 5.74
N ILE A 101 1.95 11.32 6.25
CA ILE A 101 2.13 11.05 7.68
C ILE A 101 3.57 11.28 8.11
N TYR A 102 4.54 10.86 7.28
CA TYR A 102 5.96 11.08 7.54
C TYR A 102 6.29 12.57 7.66
N GLY A 103 5.80 13.39 6.72
CA GLY A 103 5.99 14.85 6.77
C GLY A 103 5.33 15.50 7.98
N ARG A 104 4.15 15.03 8.40
CA ARG A 104 3.46 15.52 9.61
C ARG A 104 4.21 15.19 10.89
N VAL A 105 4.76 13.97 11.01
CA VAL A 105 5.46 13.52 12.22
C VAL A 105 6.89 14.05 12.32
N PHE A 106 7.65 14.03 11.23
CA PHE A 106 9.09 14.32 11.24
C PHE A 106 9.43 15.70 10.64
N GLY A 107 8.44 16.42 10.11
CA GLY A 107 8.62 17.66 9.38
C GLY A 107 9.14 17.43 7.95
N ASN A 108 8.89 18.40 7.07
CA ASN A 108 9.31 18.36 5.65
C ASN A 108 10.81 18.65 5.45
N LYS A 109 11.62 18.56 6.50
CA LYS A 109 13.08 18.82 6.42
C LYS A 109 13.83 17.68 5.73
N ASN A 110 13.29 16.46 5.80
CA ASN A 110 13.88 15.29 5.16
C ASN A 110 13.31 15.07 3.76
N LYS A 111 14.19 14.91 2.76
CA LYS A 111 13.79 14.68 1.36
C LYS A 111 13.42 13.22 1.05
N THR A 112 13.44 12.34 2.05
CA THR A 112 13.10 10.92 1.90
C THR A 112 11.67 10.78 1.40
N LYS A 113 11.50 10.06 0.29
CA LYS A 113 10.19 9.68 -0.24
C LYS A 113 10.07 8.17 -0.23
N TYR A 114 9.06 7.67 0.47
CA TYR A 114 8.79 6.24 0.58
C TYR A 114 7.91 5.78 -0.59
N PRO A 115 8.35 4.77 -1.37
CA PRO A 115 7.56 4.22 -2.48
C PRO A 115 6.47 3.28 -1.96
N GLY A 116 5.22 3.70 -2.04
CA GLY A 116 4.09 3.02 -1.41
C GLY A 116 3.86 1.58 -1.85
N ALA A 117 4.01 1.26 -3.14
CA ALA A 117 3.88 -0.13 -3.63
C ALA A 117 4.94 -1.06 -2.99
N THR A 118 6.20 -0.61 -2.92
CA THR A 118 7.27 -1.32 -2.21
C THR A 118 6.97 -1.46 -0.73
N MET A 119 6.52 -0.38 -0.07
CA MET A 119 6.21 -0.40 1.36
C MET A 119 5.04 -1.35 1.70
N LEU A 120 4.08 -1.51 0.78
CA LEU A 120 2.97 -2.45 0.90
C LEU A 120 3.34 -3.90 0.56
N GLY A 121 4.54 -4.16 0.04
CA GLY A 121 4.96 -5.51 -0.35
C GLY A 121 4.51 -5.95 -1.74
N PHE A 122 4.07 -5.06 -2.62
CA PHE A 122 3.62 -5.41 -3.98
C PHE A 122 4.76 -5.83 -4.93
N HIS A 123 5.99 -5.86 -4.44
CA HIS A 123 7.17 -6.40 -5.14
C HIS A 123 7.88 -7.49 -4.31
N ASP A 124 7.26 -7.93 -3.20
CA ASP A 124 7.78 -8.97 -2.33
C ASP A 124 7.00 -10.26 -2.58
N SER A 125 7.69 -11.34 -2.96
CA SER A 125 7.05 -12.58 -3.40
C SER A 125 6.21 -13.24 -2.31
N TYR A 126 6.66 -13.17 -1.05
CA TYR A 126 5.91 -13.71 0.08
C TYR A 126 4.61 -12.93 0.29
N MET A 127 4.66 -11.59 0.32
CA MET A 127 3.48 -10.73 0.42
C MET A 127 2.50 -10.96 -0.73
N ILE A 128 3.00 -11.01 -1.96
CA ILE A 128 2.17 -11.27 -3.15
C ILE A 128 1.46 -12.61 -3.01
N GLN A 129 2.16 -13.67 -2.60
CA GLN A 129 1.53 -14.97 -2.37
C GLN A 129 0.43 -14.90 -1.31
N GLN A 130 0.64 -14.18 -0.21
CA GLN A 130 -0.42 -13.97 0.79
C GLN A 130 -1.65 -13.27 0.21
N MET A 131 -1.46 -12.30 -0.69
CA MET A 131 -2.56 -11.56 -1.33
C MET A 131 -3.29 -12.34 -2.42
N LEU A 132 -2.62 -13.33 -3.02
CA LEU A 132 -3.21 -14.19 -4.05
C LEU A 132 -3.92 -15.40 -3.45
N ASN A 133 -3.53 -15.82 -2.24
CA ASN A 133 -4.22 -16.90 -1.53
C ASN A 133 -5.57 -16.39 -1.00
N ASP A 134 -6.63 -17.13 -1.31
CA ASP A 134 -7.99 -16.90 -0.83
C ASP A 134 -8.28 -17.64 0.47
#